data_AF-A0A0D1YZ44-F1
#
_entry.id   AF-A0A0D1YZ44-F1
#
_cell.length_a   1.000
_cell.length_b   1.000
_cell.length_c   1.000
_cell.angle_alpha   90.00
_cell.angle_beta   90.00
_cell.angle_gamma   90.00
#
_symmetry.space_group_name_H-M   'P 1'
#
loop_
_entity.id
_entity.type
_entity.pdbx_description
1 polymer ?
#
loop_
_entity_poly.entity_id
_entity_poly.type
_entity_poly.pdbx_seq_one_letter_code
_entity_poly.pdbx_strand_id
1 'polypeptide(L)'
;MAETDYATTLATLRAQQSAQPLSILALAEPITASQTQPPQPPTSQARPSDISSNNASDFESSLLTPASLDADLAHYRDLFSKLRFSYLEQVTKEKYLRSIVGDPPLVVSHDDNLALEEKLAVMKTDLKAKKTEVDALVLEMQDQARVLATRYEAVNKEMEVLETVPTEIYRLREEIRALKAEIAEKTGSEDGHSSNDPRMNMSLEATQKALAQQRASTAEIDAQIEALQRQMPGKMREVEKVDRELVELERRRNESTRLAMEGRRRREMGGRDEVEELGRWYKSSEAVLRSLLGVEG
;
A
#
# COMPACT_ATOMS: atom_id res chain seq x y z
N MET A 1 -8.95 19.32 28.53
CA MET A 1 -8.73 17.91 28.15
C MET A 1 -7.33 17.57 28.60
N ALA A 2 -7.17 16.67 29.57
CA ALA A 2 -5.86 16.29 30.07
C ALA A 2 -5.04 15.74 28.89
N GLU A 3 -3.85 16.29 28.66
CA GLU A 3 -2.87 15.66 27.77
C GLU A 3 -2.57 14.29 28.36
N THR A 4 -3.17 13.26 27.77
CA THR A 4 -2.87 11.88 28.11
C THR A 4 -1.49 11.62 27.54
N ASP A 5 -0.51 11.49 28.43
CA ASP A 5 0.87 11.23 28.05
C ASP A 5 1.00 9.76 27.63
N TYR A 6 0.65 9.50 26.37
CA TYR A 6 0.64 8.16 25.76
C TYR A 6 2.01 7.47 25.83
N ALA A 7 3.10 8.24 25.86
CA ALA A 7 4.44 7.69 25.99
C ALA A 7 4.67 7.11 27.40
N THR A 8 4.19 7.80 28.44
CA THR A 8 4.29 7.30 29.83
C THR A 8 3.42 6.06 30.07
N THR A 9 2.22 6.00 29.50
CA THR A 9 1.35 4.82 29.65
C THR A 9 1.90 3.61 28.91
N LEU A 10 2.48 3.80 27.72
CA LEU A 10 3.15 2.73 26.99
C LEU A 10 4.40 2.23 27.73
N ALA A 11 5.19 3.14 28.33
CA ALA A 11 6.36 2.79 29.11
C ALA A 11 6.01 1.98 30.37
N THR A 12 4.93 2.37 31.09
CA THR A 12 4.48 1.62 32.26
C THR A 12 3.93 0.24 31.89
N LEU A 13 3.20 0.12 30.78
CA LEU A 13 2.74 -1.18 30.26
C LEU A 13 3.89 -2.11 29.89
N ARG A 14 4.93 -1.59 29.19
CA ARG A 14 6.14 -2.39 28.87
C ARG A 14 6.92 -2.79 30.12
N ALA A 15 7.01 -1.91 31.12
CA ALA A 15 7.63 -2.23 32.41
C ALA A 15 6.85 -3.33 33.15
N GLN A 16 5.52 -3.30 33.13
CA GLN A 16 4.69 -4.35 33.72
C GLN A 16 4.83 -5.68 32.99
N GLN A 17 4.84 -5.69 31.65
CA GLN A 17 5.04 -6.91 30.86
C GLN A 17 6.42 -7.54 31.06
N SER A 18 7.48 -6.73 31.19
CA SER A 18 8.84 -7.23 31.44
C SER A 18 9.03 -7.70 32.88
N ALA A 19 8.35 -7.10 33.85
CA ALA A 19 8.36 -7.55 35.24
C ALA A 19 7.63 -8.89 35.43
N GLN A 20 6.64 -9.19 34.59
CA GLN A 20 5.84 -10.42 34.66
C GLN A 20 5.74 -11.08 33.26
N PRO A 21 6.82 -11.72 32.79
CA PRO A 21 6.80 -12.40 31.50
C PRO A 21 5.86 -13.61 31.56
N LEU A 22 4.81 -13.58 30.74
CA LEU A 22 3.88 -14.71 30.58
C LEU A 22 4.52 -15.78 29.68
N SER A 23 5.50 -16.50 30.24
CA SER A 23 6.10 -17.68 29.63
C SER A 23 5.70 -18.92 30.42
N ILE A 24 5.47 -20.04 29.73
CA ILE A 24 5.18 -21.34 30.37
C ILE A 24 6.25 -21.66 31.43
N LEU A 25 7.52 -21.33 31.15
CA LEU A 25 8.63 -21.57 32.07
C LEU A 25 8.57 -20.66 33.31
N ALA A 26 8.27 -19.38 33.13
CA ALA A 26 8.13 -18.42 34.23
C ALA A 26 6.91 -18.74 35.12
N LEU A 27 5.84 -19.26 34.52
CA LEU A 27 4.65 -19.69 35.25
C LEU A 27 4.83 -21.05 35.95
N ALA A 28 5.71 -21.92 35.44
CA ALA A 28 6.00 -23.22 36.02
C ALA A 28 7.02 -23.18 37.18
N GLU A 29 7.93 -22.20 37.19
CA GLU A 29 8.94 -22.01 38.23
C GLU A 29 8.37 -22.06 39.67
N PRO A 30 7.32 -21.30 40.05
CA PRO A 30 6.78 -21.35 41.41
C PRO A 30 6.16 -22.71 41.78
N ILE A 31 5.64 -23.45 40.79
CA ILE A 31 5.07 -24.79 41.00
C ILE A 31 6.20 -25.79 41.32
N THR A 32 7.30 -25.70 40.58
CA THR A 32 8.48 -26.56 40.80
C THR A 32 9.23 -26.22 42.08
N ALA A 33 9.40 -24.92 42.39
CA ALA A 33 10.07 -24.45 43.61
C ALA A 33 9.34 -24.89 44.89
N SER A 34 8.01 -24.96 44.83
CA SER A 34 7.17 -25.44 45.95
C SER A 34 7.29 -26.95 46.20
N GLN A 35 7.69 -27.74 45.20
CA GLN A 35 7.95 -29.19 45.37
C GLN A 35 9.35 -29.49 45.94
N THR A 36 10.29 -28.55 45.87
CA THR A 36 11.68 -28.70 46.35
C THR A 36 11.92 -28.28 47.79
N GLN A 37 10.90 -27.94 48.59
CA GLN A 37 11.09 -27.74 50.03
C GLN A 37 11.48 -29.08 50.71
N PRO A 38 12.64 -29.17 51.39
CA PRO A 38 13.08 -30.40 52.01
C PRO A 38 12.26 -30.71 53.28
N PRO A 39 11.78 -31.95 53.50
CA PRO A 39 11.54 -32.43 54.85
C PRO A 39 12.89 -32.60 55.57
N GLN A 40 12.89 -32.31 56.87
CA GLN A 40 14.03 -32.37 57.80
C GLN A 40 14.87 -33.67 57.73
N PRO A 41 16.16 -33.66 58.18
CA PRO A 41 17.09 -34.79 58.06
C PRO A 41 17.07 -35.70 59.31
N PRO A 42 17.89 -36.78 59.40
CA PRO A 42 17.96 -37.94 58.50
C PRO A 42 18.00 -39.28 59.28
N THR A 43 17.32 -40.34 58.84
CA THR A 43 17.83 -41.71 59.11
C THR A 43 17.41 -42.68 58.00
N SER A 44 18.35 -43.59 57.68
CA SER A 44 18.30 -44.73 56.75
C SER A 44 18.69 -44.48 55.29
N GLN A 45 19.63 -45.31 54.85
CA GLN A 45 20.55 -45.16 53.72
C GLN A 45 19.86 -45.35 52.37
N ALA A 46 20.01 -44.38 51.47
CA ALA A 46 19.69 -44.53 50.05
C ALA A 46 20.89 -45.12 49.29
N ARG A 47 20.66 -46.22 48.57
CA ARG A 47 21.58 -46.76 47.55
C ARG A 47 21.63 -45.81 46.34
N PRO A 48 22.79 -45.61 45.69
CA PRO A 48 22.87 -44.79 44.49
C PRO A 48 22.38 -45.58 43.27
N SER A 49 21.11 -45.40 42.89
CA SER A 49 20.65 -45.72 41.53
C SER A 49 20.58 -44.41 40.76
N ASP A 50 21.75 -43.96 40.31
CA ASP A 50 21.93 -42.67 39.65
C ASP A 50 21.87 -42.86 38.13
N ILE A 51 20.68 -42.70 37.55
CA ILE A 51 20.46 -42.63 36.09
C ILE A 51 19.84 -41.27 35.69
N SER A 52 19.51 -40.40 36.66
CA SER A 52 18.89 -39.08 36.41
C SER A 52 19.82 -37.88 36.62
N SER A 53 21.04 -38.04 37.12
CA SER A 53 21.92 -36.90 37.43
C SER A 53 22.64 -36.31 36.22
N ASN A 54 22.84 -37.06 35.13
CA ASN A 54 23.63 -36.58 33.99
C ASN A 54 22.90 -35.61 33.03
N ASN A 55 21.59 -35.41 33.16
CA ASN A 55 20.83 -34.47 32.31
C ASN A 55 20.36 -33.21 33.04
N ALA A 56 20.62 -33.07 34.34
CA ALA A 56 20.20 -31.90 35.11
C ALA A 56 21.08 -30.66 34.85
N SER A 57 22.25 -30.82 34.24
CA SER A 57 23.18 -29.72 33.91
C SER A 57 23.01 -29.16 32.50
N ASP A 58 22.14 -29.75 31.67
CA ASP A 58 21.89 -29.31 30.28
C ASP A 58 20.59 -28.49 30.16
N PHE A 59 20.05 -28.00 31.29
CA PHE A 59 19.05 -26.93 31.33
C PHE A 59 19.66 -25.59 30.91
N GLU A 60 20.27 -25.54 29.73
CA GLU A 60 20.51 -24.29 29.05
C GLU A 60 19.13 -23.79 28.59
N SER A 61 18.63 -22.78 29.31
CA SER A 61 17.30 -22.15 29.19
C SER A 61 16.96 -21.56 27.79
N SER A 62 17.74 -21.92 26.77
CA SER A 62 17.75 -21.34 25.42
C SER A 62 17.19 -22.28 24.34
N LEU A 63 16.85 -23.55 24.64
CA LEU A 63 16.40 -24.55 23.64
C LEU A 63 15.03 -25.21 23.91
N LEU A 64 14.28 -24.75 24.92
CA LEU A 64 12.95 -25.27 25.23
C LEU A 64 11.89 -24.59 24.34
N THR A 65 11.83 -24.98 23.08
CA THR A 65 10.70 -24.66 22.20
C THR A 65 9.50 -25.56 22.52
N PRO A 66 8.25 -25.12 22.28
CA PRO A 66 7.06 -25.95 22.52
C PRO A 66 7.14 -27.33 21.84
N ALA A 67 7.77 -27.40 20.66
CA ALA A 67 7.98 -28.64 19.93
C ALA A 67 9.00 -29.59 20.58
N SER A 68 10.02 -29.08 21.28
CA SER A 68 10.96 -29.94 22.02
C SER A 68 10.34 -30.48 23.31
N LEU A 69 9.45 -29.72 23.95
CA LEU A 69 8.75 -30.16 25.16
C LEU A 69 7.81 -31.35 24.88
N ASP A 70 7.08 -31.34 23.77
CA ASP A 70 6.22 -32.47 23.38
C ASP A 70 7.03 -33.75 23.09
N ALA A 71 8.18 -33.60 22.43
CA ALA A 71 9.09 -34.72 22.15
C ALA A 71 9.69 -35.30 23.44
N ASP A 72 10.09 -34.45 24.39
CA ASP A 72 10.61 -34.86 25.69
C ASP A 72 9.54 -35.58 26.52
N LEU A 73 8.31 -35.05 26.56
CA LEU A 73 7.20 -35.70 27.26
C LEU A 73 6.90 -37.09 26.69
N ALA A 74 6.95 -37.26 25.37
CA ALA A 74 6.80 -38.55 24.72
C ALA A 74 7.94 -39.51 25.10
N HIS A 75 9.18 -39.04 25.05
CA HIS A 75 10.36 -39.82 25.44
C HIS A 75 10.30 -40.28 26.91
N TYR A 76 9.96 -39.39 27.84
CA TYR A 76 9.84 -39.73 29.26
C TYR A 76 8.69 -40.69 29.51
N ARG A 77 7.55 -40.52 28.84
CA ARG A 77 6.43 -41.46 28.94
C ARG A 77 6.86 -42.88 28.56
N ASP A 78 7.62 -43.03 27.48
CA ASP A 78 8.12 -44.33 27.03
C ASP A 78 9.18 -44.89 27.99
N LEU A 79 10.11 -44.05 28.46
CA LEU A 79 11.14 -44.43 29.44
C LEU A 79 10.50 -44.93 30.74
N PHE A 80 9.58 -44.16 31.32
CA PHE A 80 8.90 -44.55 32.57
C PHE A 80 8.00 -45.77 32.38
N SER A 81 7.39 -45.95 31.21
CA SER A 81 6.63 -47.17 30.90
C SER A 81 7.52 -48.41 30.88
N LYS A 82 8.71 -48.32 30.26
CA LYS A 82 9.71 -49.39 30.24
C LYS A 82 10.27 -49.66 31.65
N LEU A 83 10.60 -48.60 32.39
CA LEU A 83 11.12 -48.70 33.76
C LEU A 83 10.10 -49.36 34.69
N ARG A 84 8.84 -48.94 34.61
CA ARG A 84 7.73 -49.53 35.37
C ARG A 84 7.56 -51.01 35.06
N PHE A 85 7.62 -51.40 33.78
CA PHE A 85 7.53 -52.80 33.37
C PHE A 85 8.69 -53.62 33.95
N SER A 86 9.93 -53.17 33.74
CA SER A 86 11.13 -53.83 34.25
C SER A 86 11.12 -53.97 35.78
N TYR A 87 10.70 -52.92 36.50
CA TYR A 87 10.62 -52.94 37.95
C TYR A 87 9.55 -53.93 38.45
N LEU A 88 8.35 -53.88 37.88
CA LEU A 88 7.28 -54.83 38.25
C LEU A 88 7.71 -56.28 37.97
N GLU A 89 8.34 -56.54 36.83
CA GLU A 89 8.87 -57.85 36.48
C GLU A 89 9.94 -58.31 37.49
N GLN A 90 10.88 -57.44 37.85
CA GLN A 90 11.94 -57.79 38.80
C GLN A 90 11.40 -58.05 40.21
N VAL A 91 10.54 -57.16 40.71
CA VAL A 91 9.94 -57.31 42.05
C VAL A 91 9.05 -58.54 42.13
N THR A 92 8.30 -58.86 41.07
CA THR A 92 7.46 -60.06 41.04
C THR A 92 8.30 -61.33 41.00
N LYS A 93 9.37 -61.37 40.18
CA LYS A 93 10.33 -62.48 40.18
C LYS A 93 10.98 -62.68 41.54
N GLU A 94 11.44 -61.60 42.18
CA GLU A 94 12.06 -61.66 43.51
C GLU A 94 11.07 -62.14 44.57
N LYS A 95 9.86 -61.56 44.59
CA LYS A 95 8.80 -61.95 45.54
C LYS A 95 8.40 -63.42 45.36
N TYR A 96 8.32 -63.89 44.12
CA TYR A 96 8.05 -65.29 43.81
C TYR A 96 9.16 -66.21 44.32
N LEU A 97 10.43 -65.92 44.00
CA LEU A 97 11.57 -66.70 44.51
C LEU A 97 11.61 -66.71 46.05
N ARG A 98 11.34 -65.56 46.68
CA ARG A 98 11.29 -65.46 48.14
C ARG A 98 10.13 -66.25 48.74
N SER A 99 8.98 -66.33 48.06
CA SER A 99 7.83 -67.12 48.54
C SER A 99 8.06 -68.63 48.49
N ILE A 100 8.84 -69.13 47.52
CA ILE A 100 9.13 -70.56 47.37
C ILE A 100 10.37 -71.01 48.16
N VAL A 101 11.36 -70.13 48.35
CA VAL A 101 12.61 -70.42 49.08
C VAL A 101 12.53 -70.04 50.56
N GLY A 102 11.59 -69.16 50.96
CA GLY A 102 11.40 -68.76 52.35
C GLY A 102 10.95 -69.92 53.24
N ASP A 103 11.44 -69.96 54.47
CA ASP A 103 11.04 -70.93 55.49
C ASP A 103 10.32 -70.20 56.64
N PRO A 104 9.00 -70.38 56.83
CA PRO A 104 8.09 -71.27 56.09
C PRO A 104 7.64 -70.70 54.72
N PRO A 105 7.29 -71.57 53.75
CA PRO A 105 6.84 -71.14 52.43
C PRO A 105 5.54 -70.36 52.52
N LEU A 106 5.47 -69.25 51.79
CA LEU A 106 4.29 -68.38 51.77
C LEU A 106 3.22 -68.99 50.86
N VAL A 107 2.21 -69.64 51.47
CA VAL A 107 1.03 -70.13 50.77
C VAL A 107 -0.06 -69.05 50.87
N VAL A 108 -0.43 -68.46 49.74
CA VAL A 108 -1.52 -67.48 49.69
C VAL A 108 -2.85 -68.21 49.83
N SER A 109 -3.64 -67.88 50.85
CA SER A 109 -4.95 -68.48 51.05
C SER A 109 -6.02 -67.80 50.18
N HIS A 110 -7.18 -68.45 50.02
CA HIS A 110 -8.32 -67.83 49.32
C HIS A 110 -8.81 -66.56 50.05
N ASP A 111 -8.81 -66.58 51.38
CA ASP A 111 -9.24 -65.45 52.20
C ASP A 111 -8.31 -64.24 52.04
N ASP A 112 -6.99 -64.47 51.91
CA ASP A 112 -6.01 -63.40 51.62
C ASP A 112 -6.27 -62.75 50.25
N ASN A 113 -6.67 -63.54 49.25
CA ASN A 113 -7.02 -63.01 47.93
C ASN A 113 -8.29 -62.18 47.98
N LEU A 114 -9.33 -62.64 48.69
CA LEU A 114 -10.58 -61.88 48.86
C LEU A 114 -10.33 -60.54 49.58
N ALA A 115 -9.51 -60.53 50.63
CA ALA A 115 -9.13 -59.30 51.34
C ALA A 115 -8.33 -58.33 50.45
N LEU A 116 -7.45 -58.85 49.59
CA LEU A 116 -6.71 -58.03 48.62
C LEU A 116 -7.64 -57.49 47.51
N GLU A 117 -8.59 -58.26 47.03
CA GLU A 117 -9.58 -57.83 46.04
C GLU A 117 -10.46 -56.70 46.57
N GLU A 118 -10.93 -56.79 47.81
CA GLU A 118 -11.70 -55.72 48.46
C GLU A 118 -10.88 -54.43 48.59
N LYS A 119 -9.63 -54.55 49.05
CA LYS A 119 -8.73 -53.39 49.15
C LYS A 119 -8.42 -52.77 47.79
N LEU A 120 -8.19 -53.59 46.76
CA LEU A 120 -7.96 -53.13 45.40
C LEU A 120 -9.20 -52.47 44.79
N ALA A 121 -10.40 -52.94 45.13
CA ALA A 121 -11.65 -52.32 44.69
C ALA A 121 -11.76 -50.88 45.19
N VAL A 122 -11.50 -50.65 46.49
CA VAL A 122 -11.48 -49.29 47.10
C VAL A 122 -10.40 -48.42 46.47
N MET A 123 -9.16 -48.92 46.37
CA MET A 123 -8.07 -48.16 45.74
C MET A 123 -8.37 -47.80 44.28
N LYS A 124 -9.07 -48.69 43.55
CA LYS A 124 -9.45 -48.46 42.15
C LYS A 124 -10.56 -47.42 42.03
N THR A 125 -11.51 -47.37 42.96
CA THR A 125 -12.53 -46.31 42.98
C THR A 125 -11.90 -44.96 43.29
N ASP A 126 -10.99 -44.90 44.27
CA ASP A 126 -10.29 -43.67 44.64
C ASP A 126 -9.41 -43.16 43.49
N LEU A 127 -8.66 -44.05 42.85
CA LEU A 127 -7.83 -43.71 41.69
C LEU A 127 -8.68 -43.18 40.53
N LYS A 128 -9.86 -43.78 40.28
CA LYS A 128 -10.78 -43.29 39.26
C LYS A 128 -11.31 -41.89 39.59
N ALA A 129 -11.72 -41.65 40.84
CA ALA A 129 -12.19 -40.35 41.29
C ALA A 129 -11.09 -39.28 41.15
N LYS A 130 -9.86 -39.60 41.56
CA LYS A 130 -8.70 -38.71 41.40
C LYS A 130 -8.37 -38.45 39.93
N LYS A 131 -8.47 -39.46 39.07
CA LYS A 131 -8.28 -39.28 37.63
C LYS A 131 -9.31 -38.32 37.04
N THR A 132 -10.59 -38.49 37.38
CA THR A 132 -11.65 -37.59 36.90
C THR A 132 -11.48 -36.15 37.42
N GLU A 133 -10.99 -35.99 38.65
CA GLU A 133 -10.68 -34.67 39.23
C GLU A 133 -9.52 -33.98 38.48
N VAL A 134 -8.44 -34.72 38.21
CA VAL A 134 -7.30 -34.20 37.44
C VAL A 134 -7.71 -33.87 36.00
N ASP A 135 -8.48 -34.74 35.34
CA ASP A 135 -8.96 -34.50 33.98
C ASP A 135 -9.83 -33.23 33.91
N ALA A 136 -10.69 -33.00 34.93
CA ALA A 136 -11.48 -31.78 35.04
C ALA A 136 -10.63 -30.52 35.25
N LEU A 137 -9.62 -30.58 36.14
CA LEU A 137 -8.70 -29.47 36.39
C LEU A 137 -7.88 -29.12 35.14
N VAL A 138 -7.44 -30.13 34.38
CA VAL A 138 -6.71 -29.91 33.12
C VAL A 138 -7.59 -29.20 32.10
N LEU A 139 -8.87 -29.57 31.99
CA LEU A 139 -9.80 -28.90 31.08
C LEU A 139 -10.04 -27.44 31.49
N GLU A 140 -10.21 -27.17 32.78
CA GLU A 140 -10.35 -25.80 33.29
C GLU A 140 -9.10 -24.96 33.00
N MET A 141 -7.92 -25.52 33.26
CA MET A 141 -6.65 -24.85 32.98
C MET A 141 -6.46 -24.56 31.49
N GLN A 142 -6.88 -25.47 30.60
CA GLN A 142 -6.85 -25.25 29.15
C GLN A 142 -7.79 -24.14 28.71
N ASP A 143 -8.99 -24.05 29.28
CA ASP A 143 -9.94 -22.98 28.97
C ASP A 143 -9.41 -21.62 29.43
N GLN A 144 -8.92 -21.54 30.67
CA GLN A 144 -8.27 -20.33 31.20
C GLN A 144 -7.05 -19.92 30.37
N ALA A 145 -6.22 -20.87 29.93
CA ALA A 145 -5.08 -20.59 29.06
C ALA A 145 -5.50 -19.99 27.72
N ARG A 146 -6.58 -20.48 27.10
CA ARG A 146 -7.11 -19.90 25.85
C ARG A 146 -7.65 -18.48 26.05
N VAL A 147 -8.41 -18.26 27.13
CA VAL A 147 -8.90 -16.91 27.46
C VAL A 147 -7.75 -15.96 27.73
N LEU A 148 -6.71 -16.40 28.44
CA LEU A 148 -5.52 -15.59 28.70
C LEU A 148 -4.77 -15.26 27.40
N ALA A 149 -4.56 -16.25 26.52
CA ALA A 149 -3.87 -16.05 25.25
C ALA A 149 -4.59 -15.00 24.37
N THR A 150 -5.91 -15.11 24.23
CA THR A 150 -6.70 -14.15 23.44
C THR A 150 -6.63 -12.73 24.01
N ARG A 151 -6.70 -12.58 25.35
CA ARG A 151 -6.55 -11.27 26.00
C ARG A 151 -5.15 -10.70 25.83
N TYR A 152 -4.12 -11.54 25.95
CA TYR A 152 -2.73 -11.13 25.78
C TYR A 152 -2.47 -10.62 24.36
N GLU A 153 -2.97 -11.32 23.35
CA GLU A 153 -2.90 -10.85 21.96
C GLU A 153 -3.61 -9.52 21.74
N ALA A 154 -4.80 -9.33 22.35
CA ALA A 154 -5.54 -8.08 22.24
C ALA A 154 -4.76 -6.90 22.85
N VAL A 155 -4.20 -7.07 24.05
CA VAL A 155 -3.38 -6.04 24.71
C VAL A 155 -2.15 -5.70 23.87
N ASN A 156 -1.47 -6.70 23.30
CA ASN A 156 -0.31 -6.44 22.45
C ASN A 156 -0.67 -5.64 21.19
N LYS A 157 -1.82 -5.93 20.56
CA LYS A 157 -2.32 -5.13 19.42
C LYS A 157 -2.62 -3.69 19.84
N GLU A 158 -3.26 -3.49 20.98
CA GLU A 158 -3.56 -2.14 21.51
C GLU A 158 -2.27 -1.37 21.84
N MET A 159 -1.23 -2.04 22.33
CA MET A 159 0.08 -1.43 22.57
C MET A 159 0.77 -0.99 21.27
N GLU A 160 0.65 -1.75 20.18
CA GLU A 160 1.15 -1.37 18.86
C GLU A 160 0.42 -0.13 18.31
N VAL A 161 -0.90 -0.06 18.49
CA VAL A 161 -1.69 1.12 18.15
C VAL A 161 -1.25 2.33 18.97
N LEU A 162 -1.00 2.14 20.26
CA LEU A 162 -0.53 3.21 21.16
C LEU A 162 0.88 3.70 20.80
N GLU A 163 1.70 2.88 20.15
CA GLU A 163 3.02 3.27 19.66
C GLU A 163 2.95 4.13 18.39
N THR A 164 2.06 3.77 17.47
CA THR A 164 1.99 4.38 16.13
C THR A 164 1.14 5.65 16.11
N VAL A 165 -0.11 5.56 16.59
CA VAL A 165 -1.13 6.61 16.42
C VAL A 165 -0.73 7.95 17.04
N PRO A 166 -0.14 8.03 18.25
CA PRO A 166 0.26 9.32 18.81
C PRO A 166 1.28 10.05 17.94
N THR A 167 2.26 9.33 17.36
CA THR A 167 3.28 9.93 16.49
C THR A 167 2.65 10.50 15.21
N GLU A 168 1.69 9.79 14.62
CA GLU A 168 0.92 10.26 13.48
C GLU A 168 0.09 11.51 13.82
N ILE A 169 -0.54 11.53 15.00
CA ILE A 169 -1.29 12.70 15.48
C ILE A 169 -0.36 13.91 15.62
N TYR A 170 0.84 13.76 16.19
CA TYR A 170 1.80 14.86 16.29
C TYR A 170 2.26 15.35 14.92
N ARG A 171 2.54 14.43 14.00
CA ARG A 171 2.91 14.75 12.62
C ARG A 171 1.80 15.51 11.89
N LEU A 172 0.56 15.02 11.94
CA LEU A 172 -0.59 15.68 11.33
C LEU A 172 -0.86 17.06 11.95
N ARG A 173 -0.67 17.22 13.26
CA ARG A 173 -0.78 18.53 13.93
C ARG A 173 0.29 19.50 13.44
N GLU A 174 1.52 19.04 13.22
CA GLU A 174 2.59 19.86 12.65
C GLU A 174 2.28 20.26 11.20
N GLU A 175 1.83 19.31 10.37
CA GLU A 175 1.41 19.59 8.99
C GLU A 175 0.26 20.61 8.95
N ILE A 176 -0.75 20.46 9.81
CA ILE A 176 -1.84 21.44 9.94
C ILE A 176 -1.31 22.82 10.37
N ARG A 177 -0.34 22.87 11.30
CA ARG A 177 0.25 24.14 11.73
C ARG A 177 1.04 24.80 10.60
N ALA A 178 1.82 24.03 9.85
CA ALA A 178 2.58 24.48 8.69
C ALA A 178 1.64 25.01 7.59
N LEU A 179 0.59 24.26 7.24
CA LEU A 179 -0.41 24.69 6.26
C LEU A 179 -1.15 25.96 6.71
N LYS A 180 -1.49 26.06 8.00
CA LYS A 180 -2.09 27.29 8.54
C LYS A 180 -1.14 28.47 8.49
N ALA A 181 0.15 28.27 8.75
CA ALA A 181 1.18 29.30 8.62
C ALA A 181 1.36 29.74 7.16
N GLU A 182 1.40 28.80 6.21
CA GLU A 182 1.47 29.08 4.78
C GLU A 182 0.24 29.85 4.28
N ILE A 183 -0.96 29.46 4.73
CA ILE A 183 -2.19 30.20 4.44
C ILE A 183 -2.10 31.60 5.04
N ALA A 184 -1.68 31.73 6.31
CA ALA A 184 -1.55 33.02 6.98
C ALA A 184 -0.49 33.93 6.33
N GLU A 185 0.60 33.38 5.80
CA GLU A 185 1.61 34.11 5.03
C GLU A 185 1.05 34.58 3.68
N LYS A 186 0.34 33.70 2.97
CA LYS A 186 -0.32 34.04 1.70
C LYS A 186 -1.42 35.08 1.87
N THR A 187 -2.16 35.04 2.98
CA THR A 187 -3.23 36.00 3.28
C THR A 187 -2.74 37.25 4.01
N GLY A 188 -1.62 37.17 4.73
CA GLY A 188 -1.05 38.26 5.54
C GLY A 188 0.01 39.06 4.80
N SER A 189 0.54 38.56 3.69
CA SER A 189 1.35 39.31 2.72
C SER A 189 0.47 40.24 1.85
N GLU A 190 -0.45 40.99 2.46
CA GLU A 190 -1.13 42.12 1.82
C GLU A 190 -0.21 43.36 1.68
N ASP A 191 0.94 43.38 2.37
CA ASP A 191 1.91 44.46 2.30
C ASP A 191 3.11 44.10 1.38
N GLY A 192 2.89 44.21 0.06
CA GLY A 192 3.88 44.91 -0.75
C GLY A 192 4.41 44.27 -2.05
N HIS A 193 4.49 42.95 -2.23
CA HIS A 193 5.25 42.41 -3.39
C HIS A 193 4.73 41.13 -4.05
N SER A 194 3.58 40.58 -3.66
CA SER A 194 2.93 39.53 -4.44
C SER A 194 1.83 40.16 -5.28
N SER A 195 1.81 39.87 -6.59
CA SER A 195 0.83 40.38 -7.55
C SER A 195 -0.57 40.37 -6.93
N ASN A 196 -1.15 41.56 -6.75
CA ASN A 196 -2.51 41.79 -6.27
C ASN A 196 -3.52 41.32 -7.35
N ASP A 197 -3.42 40.05 -7.75
CA ASP A 197 -4.32 39.45 -8.71
C ASP A 197 -5.54 38.94 -7.92
N PRO A 198 -6.71 39.59 -8.01
CA PRO A 198 -7.91 39.22 -7.25
C PRO A 198 -8.39 37.78 -7.53
N ARG A 199 -7.81 37.10 -8.52
CA ARG A 199 -8.03 35.68 -8.84
C ARG A 199 -7.37 34.72 -7.84
N MET A 200 -6.40 35.16 -7.05
CA MET A 200 -5.72 34.33 -6.04
C MET A 200 -6.39 34.39 -4.66
N ASN A 201 -7.31 35.33 -4.44
CA ASN A 201 -8.03 35.55 -3.18
C ASN A 201 -9.51 35.10 -3.24
N MET A 202 -9.90 34.39 -4.29
CA MET A 202 -11.27 33.90 -4.45
C MET A 202 -11.48 32.57 -3.73
N SER A 203 -12.71 32.34 -3.24
CA SER A 203 -13.10 31.05 -2.67
C SER A 203 -12.93 29.92 -3.69
N LEU A 204 -12.78 28.68 -3.22
CA LEU A 204 -12.65 27.50 -4.09
C LEU A 204 -13.82 27.40 -5.10
N GLU A 205 -15.03 27.75 -4.69
CA GLU A 205 -16.19 27.73 -5.58
C GLU A 205 -16.10 28.84 -6.64
N ALA A 206 -15.64 30.03 -6.27
CA ALA A 206 -15.47 31.14 -7.20
C ALA A 206 -14.33 30.88 -8.22
N THR A 207 -13.22 30.27 -7.78
CA THR A 207 -12.12 29.87 -8.69
C THR A 207 -12.57 28.80 -9.68
N GLN A 208 -13.33 27.79 -9.25
CA GLN A 208 -13.89 26.78 -10.14
C GLN A 208 -14.80 27.38 -11.23
N LYS A 209 -15.66 28.33 -10.85
CA LYS A 209 -16.52 29.05 -11.81
C LYS A 209 -15.72 29.90 -12.79
N ALA A 210 -14.74 30.67 -12.30
CA ALA A 210 -13.87 31.49 -13.15
C ALA A 210 -13.04 30.64 -14.13
N LEU A 211 -12.58 29.46 -13.69
CA LEU A 211 -11.82 28.53 -14.52
C LEU A 211 -12.70 27.88 -15.58
N ALA A 212 -13.95 27.53 -15.24
CA ALA A 212 -14.92 27.04 -16.22
C ALA A 212 -15.24 28.09 -17.30
N GLN A 213 -15.44 29.35 -16.90
CA GLN A 213 -15.66 30.47 -17.84
C GLN A 213 -14.45 30.70 -18.75
N GLN A 214 -13.23 30.68 -18.19
CA GLN A 214 -12.02 30.83 -18.98
C GLN A 214 -11.87 29.70 -19.99
N ARG A 215 -12.10 28.44 -19.60
CA ARG A 215 -12.06 27.30 -20.52
C ARG A 215 -13.09 27.40 -21.64
N ALA A 216 -14.30 27.87 -21.34
CA ALA A 216 -15.33 28.09 -22.35
C ALA A 216 -14.91 29.19 -23.37
N SER A 217 -14.37 30.30 -22.87
CA SER A 217 -13.86 31.38 -23.73
C SER A 217 -12.67 30.92 -24.59
N THR A 218 -11.73 30.15 -24.04
CA THR A 218 -10.62 29.58 -24.81
C THR A 218 -11.12 28.64 -25.89
N ALA A 219 -12.08 27.77 -25.59
CA ALA A 219 -12.67 26.86 -26.59
C ALA A 219 -13.39 27.63 -27.73
N GLU A 220 -14.04 28.75 -27.41
CA GLU A 220 -14.65 29.62 -28.43
C GLU A 220 -13.59 30.29 -29.33
N ILE A 221 -12.52 30.80 -28.72
CA ILE A 221 -11.40 31.39 -29.47
C ILE A 221 -10.73 30.33 -30.36
N ASP A 222 -10.50 29.12 -29.86
CA ASP A 222 -9.94 28.02 -30.64
C ASP A 222 -10.84 27.67 -31.84
N ALA A 223 -12.16 27.63 -31.64
CA ALA A 223 -13.12 27.42 -32.73
C ALA A 223 -13.07 28.54 -33.79
N GLN A 224 -12.92 29.80 -33.36
CA GLN A 224 -12.75 30.94 -34.26
C GLN A 224 -11.43 30.87 -35.03
N ILE A 225 -10.34 30.49 -34.37
CA ILE A 225 -9.03 30.29 -35.01
C ILE A 225 -9.12 29.20 -36.07
N GLU A 226 -9.73 28.06 -35.77
CA GLU A 226 -9.92 27.00 -36.76
C GLU A 226 -10.79 27.44 -37.94
N ALA A 227 -11.86 28.20 -37.69
CA ALA A 227 -12.71 28.73 -38.76
C ALA A 227 -11.94 29.67 -39.69
N LEU A 228 -11.13 30.57 -39.13
CA LEU A 228 -10.27 31.46 -39.91
C LEU A 228 -9.19 30.70 -40.67
N GLN A 229 -8.56 29.70 -40.05
CA GLN A 229 -7.57 28.83 -40.71
C GLN A 229 -8.19 28.05 -41.89
N ARG A 230 -9.46 27.64 -41.79
CA ARG A 230 -10.19 27.01 -42.92
C ARG A 230 -10.49 28.00 -44.05
N GLN A 231 -10.70 29.28 -43.76
CA GLN A 231 -11.00 30.32 -44.75
C GLN A 231 -9.74 30.87 -45.45
N MET A 232 -8.60 30.86 -44.77
CA MET A 232 -7.31 31.38 -45.26
C MET A 232 -6.92 30.86 -46.66
N PRO A 233 -6.95 29.55 -46.97
CA PRO A 233 -6.59 29.05 -48.29
C PRO A 233 -7.52 29.56 -49.41
N GLY A 234 -8.81 29.75 -49.12
CA GLY A 234 -9.77 30.30 -50.07
C GLY A 234 -9.43 31.75 -50.42
N LYS A 235 -9.15 32.57 -49.39
CA LYS A 235 -8.73 33.96 -49.57
C LYS A 235 -7.37 34.08 -50.26
N MET A 236 -6.41 33.21 -49.96
CA MET A 236 -5.15 33.17 -50.69
C MET A 236 -5.35 32.88 -52.18
N ARG A 237 -6.23 31.93 -52.54
CA ARG A 237 -6.56 31.64 -53.94
C ARG A 237 -7.27 32.81 -54.63
N GLU A 238 -8.14 33.53 -53.93
CA GLU A 238 -8.78 34.75 -54.45
C GLU A 238 -7.75 35.84 -54.73
N VAL A 239 -6.82 36.08 -53.80
CA VAL A 239 -5.72 37.04 -53.98
C VAL A 239 -4.83 36.64 -55.16
N GLU A 240 -4.39 35.37 -55.24
CA GLU A 240 -3.61 34.89 -56.37
C GLU A 240 -4.34 35.05 -57.72
N LYS A 241 -5.66 34.90 -57.74
CA LYS A 241 -6.46 35.11 -58.96
C LYS A 241 -6.45 36.58 -59.37
N VAL A 242 -6.69 37.48 -58.40
CA VAL A 242 -6.65 38.93 -58.64
C VAL A 242 -5.25 39.38 -59.07
N ASP A 243 -4.18 38.83 -58.48
CA ASP A 243 -2.80 39.13 -58.88
C ASP A 243 -2.53 38.71 -60.33
N ARG A 244 -3.01 37.52 -60.75
CA ARG A 244 -2.90 37.08 -62.16
C ARG A 244 -3.66 38.01 -63.10
N GLU A 245 -4.89 38.38 -62.73
CA GLU A 245 -5.70 39.34 -63.51
C GLU A 245 -5.01 40.71 -63.60
N LEU A 246 -4.37 41.17 -62.52
CA LEU A 246 -3.62 42.42 -62.47
C LEU A 246 -2.38 42.38 -63.38
N VAL A 247 -1.61 41.30 -63.36
CA VAL A 247 -0.46 41.10 -64.27
C VAL A 247 -0.91 41.12 -65.74
N GLU A 248 -2.04 40.49 -66.07
CA GLU A 248 -2.58 40.54 -67.43
C GLU A 248 -3.01 41.95 -67.84
N LEU A 249 -3.66 42.69 -66.93
CA LEU A 249 -4.07 44.09 -67.17
C LEU A 249 -2.86 45.00 -67.31
N GLU A 250 -1.81 44.81 -66.50
CA GLU A 250 -0.55 45.53 -66.62
C GLU A 250 0.14 45.24 -67.94
N ARG A 251 0.16 43.98 -68.40
CA ARG A 251 0.67 43.61 -69.72
C ARG A 251 -0.09 44.32 -70.84
N ARG A 252 -1.44 44.29 -70.80
CA ARG A 252 -2.29 44.99 -71.77
C ARG A 252 -2.08 46.50 -71.75
N ARG A 253 -1.91 47.09 -70.56
CA ARG A 253 -1.59 48.52 -70.39
C ARG A 253 -0.20 48.85 -70.93
N ASN A 254 0.80 48.02 -70.71
CA ASN A 254 2.15 48.21 -71.23
C ASN A 254 2.18 48.06 -72.76
N GLU A 255 1.42 47.13 -73.33
CA GLU A 255 1.25 47.00 -74.78
C GLU A 255 0.55 48.21 -75.38
N SER A 256 -0.56 48.67 -74.79
CA SER A 256 -1.29 49.84 -75.30
C SER A 256 -0.48 51.13 -75.18
N THR A 257 0.24 51.32 -74.07
CA THR A 257 1.16 52.45 -73.90
C THR A 257 2.35 52.37 -74.85
N ARG A 258 2.89 51.18 -75.14
CA ARG A 258 3.94 50.99 -76.16
C ARG A 258 3.42 51.33 -77.55
N LEU A 259 2.25 50.83 -77.94
CA LEU A 259 1.62 51.15 -79.22
C LEU A 259 1.33 52.65 -79.35
N ALA A 260 0.87 53.30 -78.28
CA ALA A 260 0.64 54.74 -78.25
C ALA A 260 1.95 55.54 -78.36
N MET A 261 3.02 55.13 -77.67
CA MET A 261 4.34 55.76 -77.75
C MET A 261 5.00 55.53 -79.11
N GLU A 262 4.87 54.35 -79.71
CA GLU A 262 5.32 54.08 -81.08
C GLU A 262 4.53 54.90 -82.11
N GLY A 263 3.22 55.03 -81.94
CA GLY A 263 2.38 55.92 -82.76
C GLY A 263 2.80 57.39 -82.64
N ARG A 264 3.05 57.85 -81.41
CA ARG A 264 3.56 59.21 -81.14
C ARG A 264 4.97 59.41 -81.71
N ARG A 265 5.87 58.45 -81.55
CA ARG A 265 7.24 58.50 -82.08
C ARG A 265 7.28 58.44 -83.60
N ARG A 266 6.40 57.65 -84.25
CA ARG A 266 6.21 57.69 -85.71
C ARG A 266 5.75 59.06 -86.17
N ARG A 267 4.83 59.69 -85.44
CA ARG A 267 4.33 61.04 -85.72
C ARG A 267 5.41 62.12 -85.55
N GLU A 268 6.26 62.01 -84.52
CA GLU A 268 7.33 62.98 -84.22
C GLU A 268 8.57 62.82 -85.14
N MET A 269 8.87 61.60 -85.61
CA MET A 269 9.98 61.33 -86.55
C MET A 269 9.60 61.55 -88.03
N GLY A 270 8.44 62.17 -88.31
CA GLY A 270 8.00 62.44 -89.68
C GLY A 270 7.60 61.20 -90.49
N GLY A 271 7.29 60.09 -89.81
CA GLY A 271 6.75 58.89 -90.43
C GLY A 271 5.38 59.21 -91.03
N ARG A 272 5.29 59.19 -92.35
CA ARG A 272 4.03 59.36 -93.08
C ARG A 272 3.13 58.20 -92.70
N ASP A 273 1.93 58.52 -92.25
CA ASP A 273 0.96 57.52 -91.85
C ASP A 273 0.48 56.79 -93.11
N GLU A 274 1.02 55.60 -93.37
CA GLU A 274 0.67 54.80 -94.55
C GLU A 274 -0.84 54.60 -94.65
N VAL A 275 -1.56 54.58 -93.52
CA VAL A 275 -3.02 54.47 -93.47
C VAL A 275 -3.72 55.77 -93.85
N GLU A 276 -3.20 56.94 -93.46
CA GLU A 276 -3.72 58.22 -93.96
C GLU A 276 -3.33 58.44 -95.42
N GLU A 277 -2.17 57.98 -95.89
CA GLU A 277 -1.79 58.03 -97.30
C GLU A 277 -2.66 57.10 -98.15
N LEU A 278 -2.90 55.86 -97.70
CA LEU A 278 -3.87 54.96 -98.32
C LEU A 278 -5.27 55.59 -98.28
N GLY A 279 -5.67 56.20 -97.15
CA GLY A 279 -6.96 56.88 -97.02
C GLY A 279 -7.09 58.10 -97.93
N ARG A 280 -6.03 58.89 -98.11
CA ARG A 280 -5.96 60.03 -99.05
C ARG A 280 -5.93 59.54 -100.49
N TRP A 281 -5.22 58.45 -100.78
CA TRP A 281 -5.19 57.80 -102.09
C TRP A 281 -6.54 57.17 -102.43
N TYR A 282 -7.18 56.48 -101.49
CA TYR A 282 -8.53 55.96 -101.67
C TYR A 282 -9.52 57.10 -101.86
N LYS A 283 -9.48 58.17 -101.06
CA LYS A 283 -10.32 59.36 -101.26
C LYS A 283 -10.06 60.07 -102.59
N SER A 284 -8.81 60.17 -103.04
CA SER A 284 -8.51 60.78 -104.34
C SER A 284 -8.91 59.88 -105.50
N SER A 285 -8.70 58.57 -105.38
CA SER A 285 -9.18 57.57 -106.34
C SER A 285 -10.71 57.54 -106.40
N GLU A 286 -11.37 57.67 -105.26
CA GLU A 286 -12.81 57.77 -105.11
C GLU A 286 -13.34 59.07 -105.73
N ALA A 287 -12.67 60.20 -105.52
CA ALA A 287 -13.01 61.47 -106.15
C ALA A 287 -12.84 61.42 -107.68
N VAL A 288 -11.77 60.81 -108.18
CA VAL A 288 -11.54 60.60 -109.62
C VAL A 288 -12.59 59.66 -110.21
N LEU A 289 -12.88 58.54 -109.55
CA LEU A 289 -13.93 57.61 -109.97
C LEU A 289 -15.32 58.26 -109.93
N ARG A 290 -15.66 59.03 -108.89
CA ARG A 290 -16.91 59.82 -108.81
C ARG A 290 -17.02 60.84 -109.94
N SER A 291 -15.92 61.52 -110.28
CA SER A 291 -15.86 62.47 -111.41
C SER A 291 -16.04 61.79 -112.77
N LEU A 292 -15.45 60.60 -112.97
CA LEU A 292 -15.58 59.81 -114.21
C LEU A 292 -16.97 59.17 -114.35
N LEU A 293 -17.62 58.84 -113.23
CA LEU A 293 -18.97 58.27 -113.18
C LEU A 293 -20.07 59.33 -113.11
N GLY A 294 -19.73 60.63 -113.05
CA GLY A 294 -20.69 61.74 -113.07
C GLY A 294 -21.61 61.82 -111.86
N VAL A 295 -21.16 61.32 -110.70
CA VAL A 295 -21.96 61.30 -109.46
C VAL A 295 -21.42 62.36 -108.51
N GLU A 296 -22.09 63.51 -108.44
CA GLU A 296 -21.84 64.55 -107.43
C GLU A 296 -22.48 64.16 -106.09
N GLY A 297 -21.69 64.24 -105.00
CA GLY A 297 -22.09 63.93 -103.62
C GLY A 297 -20.90 63.71 -102.71
#